data_AF-A0AAW5NA36-F1
#
_entry.id   AF-A0AAW5NA36-F1
#
_cell.length_a   1.000
_cell.length_b   1.000
_cell.length_c   1.000
_cell.angle_alpha   90.00
_cell.angle_beta   90.00
_cell.angle_gamma   90.00
#
_symmetry.space_group_name_H-M   'P 1'
#
loop_
_entity.id
_entity.type
_entity.pdbx_description
1 polymer ?
#
loop_
_entity_poly.entity_id
_entity_poly.type
_entity_poly.pdbx_seq_one_letter_code
_entity_poly.pdbx_strand_id
1 'polypeptide(L)'
;MKDYFKFKLSISTENFTHKPESSRIAAIKYNVVELDCKEIIYLLKKGYAFTHVFTDNTTFTQKEKTINNFKYTYFIPIDVDDSVVDMNKYISSLEYTPTFAYTTFSNNKEGKGYRFRLIYVVNNKITSKERYTDVYRHFTDKLNLKDNCMQSVAQQCFGTTQDADTFITNIVYNLDSIESYKVNVSNKNGHSNFIKREERNIIQLESPFNKDFLDDYYSVSYKDFLEKYKDVYPFFYSTKLPVVDDDTPYILLPDNYLEIKRYWLVEKDINDEGNEIHKRSKVRKLKNGQNRRKKLFINAILRRFMLDNLTPEYLLCMLVYELYFYIDNTDDKITKKDLFEICNNAIKADLDNYKQLSVQKHSNFIVNDNYCIKYNVNRKQARNIAKKMINYAEIGNLYDCSLTDKENLQIMKDSGLHISEKTLRRFKKDNGLTRKYNSKTNANGHSKCIKKEEGNIIQLESPIVDVDIENNEKTKLINNIEALYNKYSNIKDETEAKEKYLLFTQYLQKHCTLLTNEQYNNYLKKIQEKKDYIVAMYTTDFSVFANYCTTHNVVNFS
;
A
#
# COMPACT_ATOMS: atom_id res chain seq x y z
N MET A 1 -59.28 1.27 -16.84
CA MET A 1 -58.10 2.12 -16.58
C MET A 1 -57.34 1.49 -15.43
N LYS A 2 -56.03 1.21 -15.55
CA LYS A 2 -55.24 0.82 -14.39
C LYS A 2 -54.98 2.09 -13.59
N ASP A 3 -55.54 2.19 -12.39
CA ASP A 3 -55.22 3.28 -11.48
C ASP A 3 -53.75 3.16 -11.07
N TYR A 4 -52.94 4.16 -11.42
CA TYR A 4 -51.54 4.21 -11.03
C TYR A 4 -51.44 4.66 -9.58
N PHE A 5 -50.51 4.06 -8.82
CA PHE A 5 -50.26 4.44 -7.43
C PHE A 5 -49.81 5.90 -7.37
N LYS A 6 -50.61 6.75 -6.72
CA LYS A 6 -50.28 8.14 -6.42
C LYS A 6 -49.76 8.25 -5.00
N PHE A 7 -48.77 9.10 -4.80
CA PHE A 7 -48.19 9.34 -3.48
C PHE A 7 -47.78 10.80 -3.31
N LYS A 8 -47.73 11.22 -2.04
CA LYS A 8 -47.34 12.58 -1.69
C LYS A 8 -45.83 12.77 -1.71
N LEU A 9 -45.40 13.85 -2.35
CA LEU A 9 -44.02 14.33 -2.37
C LEU A 9 -44.01 15.86 -2.47
N SER A 10 -42.83 16.46 -2.32
CA SER A 10 -42.68 17.91 -2.41
C SER A 10 -41.95 18.27 -3.70
N ILE A 11 -42.57 19.06 -4.59
CA ILE A 11 -42.00 19.51 -5.87
C ILE A 11 -41.64 20.99 -5.78
N SER A 12 -40.51 21.41 -6.35
CA SER A 12 -40.11 22.81 -6.36
C SER A 12 -41.14 23.70 -7.07
N THR A 13 -41.31 24.95 -6.63
CA THR A 13 -42.23 25.90 -7.27
C THR A 13 -41.71 26.44 -8.60
N GLU A 14 -40.43 26.20 -8.88
CA GLU A 14 -39.72 26.62 -10.08
C GLU A 14 -38.98 25.44 -10.70
N ASN A 15 -38.64 25.56 -11.98
CA ASN A 15 -37.84 24.59 -12.70
C ASN A 15 -36.45 25.11 -13.04
N PHE A 16 -35.55 24.20 -13.38
CA PHE A 16 -34.15 24.51 -13.67
C PHE A 16 -33.73 23.88 -14.99
N THR A 17 -33.06 24.64 -15.85
CA THR A 17 -32.52 24.12 -17.13
C THR A 17 -31.18 23.40 -16.95
N HIS A 18 -30.52 23.64 -15.82
CA HIS A 18 -29.25 23.03 -15.42
C HIS A 18 -29.20 22.89 -13.89
N LYS A 19 -28.19 22.19 -13.37
CA LYS A 19 -28.01 22.05 -11.91
C LYS A 19 -27.83 23.45 -11.28
N PRO A 20 -28.69 23.87 -10.34
CA PRO A 20 -28.62 25.21 -9.78
C PRO A 20 -27.39 25.41 -8.89
N GLU A 21 -26.91 26.65 -8.83
CA GLU A 21 -25.82 27.06 -7.94
C GLU A 21 -26.25 27.09 -6.46
N SER A 22 -25.28 27.01 -5.53
CA SER A 22 -25.51 26.92 -4.09
C SER A 22 -26.41 28.04 -3.53
N SER A 23 -26.25 29.27 -4.02
CA SER A 23 -27.09 30.42 -3.63
C SER A 23 -28.55 30.22 -4.05
N ARG A 24 -28.79 29.68 -5.24
CA ARG A 24 -30.14 29.38 -5.73
C ARG A 24 -30.76 28.21 -4.99
N ILE A 25 -29.98 27.18 -4.65
CA ILE A 25 -30.44 26.03 -3.86
C ILE A 25 -31.03 26.46 -2.52
N ALA A 26 -30.43 27.46 -1.85
CA ALA A 26 -30.92 27.98 -0.58
C ALA A 26 -32.28 28.71 -0.68
N ALA A 27 -32.67 29.16 -1.88
CA ALA A 27 -33.89 29.93 -2.12
C ALA A 27 -35.08 29.08 -2.62
N ILE A 28 -34.87 27.78 -2.88
CA ILE A 28 -35.91 26.90 -3.43
C ILE A 28 -37.08 26.77 -2.44
N LYS A 29 -38.29 26.89 -2.99
CA LYS A 29 -39.55 26.60 -2.31
C LYS A 29 -40.18 25.35 -2.91
N TYR A 30 -40.93 24.60 -2.10
CA TYR A 30 -41.58 23.35 -2.51
C TYR A 30 -43.05 23.36 -2.15
N ASN A 31 -43.87 22.76 -3.01
CA ASN A 31 -45.28 22.47 -2.76
C ASN A 31 -45.47 20.97 -2.51
N VAL A 32 -46.24 20.61 -1.49
CA VAL A 32 -46.67 19.22 -1.27
C VAL A 32 -47.77 18.89 -2.28
N VAL A 33 -47.53 17.88 -3.12
CA VAL A 33 -48.44 17.43 -4.17
C VAL A 33 -48.58 15.91 -4.14
N GLU A 34 -49.64 15.39 -4.73
CA GLU A 34 -49.89 13.95 -4.86
C GLU A 34 -49.92 13.58 -6.35
N LEU A 35 -48.97 12.76 -6.79
CA LEU A 35 -48.72 12.49 -8.20
C LEU A 35 -48.40 11.00 -8.42
N ASP A 36 -48.63 10.51 -9.64
CA ASP A 36 -48.12 9.22 -10.11
C ASP A 36 -46.71 9.33 -10.76
N CYS A 37 -46.11 8.18 -11.09
CA CYS A 37 -44.75 8.13 -11.64
C CYS A 37 -44.61 8.86 -12.98
N LYS A 38 -45.65 8.87 -13.84
CA LYS A 38 -45.60 9.56 -15.14
C LYS A 38 -45.64 11.06 -14.96
N GLU A 39 -46.51 11.54 -14.08
CA GLU A 39 -46.61 12.95 -13.70
C GLU A 39 -45.29 13.44 -13.09
N ILE A 40 -44.66 12.63 -12.22
CA ILE A 40 -43.36 12.96 -11.61
C ILE A 40 -42.27 13.04 -12.69
N ILE A 41 -42.12 12.04 -13.55
CA ILE A 41 -41.13 12.04 -14.63
C ILE A 41 -41.31 13.25 -15.55
N TYR A 42 -42.55 13.60 -15.89
CA TYR A 42 -42.86 14.78 -16.69
C TYR A 42 -42.32 16.07 -16.05
N LEU A 43 -42.51 16.24 -14.74
CA LEU A 43 -41.98 17.40 -14.01
C LEU A 43 -40.44 17.36 -13.91
N LEU A 44 -39.85 16.19 -13.70
CA LEU A 44 -38.39 16.03 -13.65
C LEU A 44 -37.74 16.43 -14.98
N LYS A 45 -38.30 16.02 -16.12
CA LYS A 45 -37.81 16.39 -17.46
C LYS A 45 -38.00 17.87 -17.79
N LYS A 46 -38.93 18.54 -17.11
CA LYS A 46 -39.06 20.00 -17.15
C LYS A 46 -38.06 20.73 -16.24
N GLY A 47 -37.28 19.99 -15.45
CA GLY A 47 -36.25 20.54 -14.58
C GLY A 47 -36.70 20.83 -13.14
N TYR A 48 -37.89 20.38 -12.72
CA TYR A 48 -38.32 20.56 -11.34
C TYR A 48 -37.50 19.67 -10.39
N ALA A 49 -37.20 20.17 -9.20
CA ALA A 49 -36.59 19.41 -8.12
C ALA A 49 -37.67 18.80 -7.21
N PHE A 50 -37.33 17.74 -6.49
CA PHE A 50 -38.21 17.12 -5.52
C PHE A 50 -37.50 16.69 -4.25
N THR A 51 -38.28 16.58 -3.18
CA THR A 51 -37.81 16.13 -1.87
C THR A 51 -38.96 15.49 -1.10
N HIS A 52 -38.68 15.02 0.11
CA HIS A 52 -39.68 14.42 0.99
C HIS A 52 -40.61 15.48 1.58
N VAL A 53 -41.55 15.06 2.45
CA VAL A 53 -42.49 15.97 3.10
C VAL A 53 -41.93 16.39 4.47
N PHE A 54 -41.84 17.70 4.71
CA PHE A 54 -41.26 18.29 5.93
C PHE A 54 -42.24 19.17 6.71
N THR A 55 -43.46 19.34 6.21
CA THR A 55 -44.47 20.20 6.81
C THR A 55 -45.84 19.67 6.46
N ASP A 56 -46.82 20.07 7.27
CA ASP A 56 -48.24 19.88 6.97
C ASP A 56 -48.80 21.08 6.16
N ASN A 57 -48.01 22.16 6.02
CA ASN A 57 -48.34 23.29 5.16
C ASN A 57 -48.24 22.90 3.68
N THR A 58 -48.99 23.60 2.83
CA THR A 58 -48.97 23.36 1.38
C THR A 58 -47.61 23.69 0.76
N THR A 59 -46.87 24.66 1.32
CA THR A 59 -45.61 25.17 0.79
C THR A 59 -44.56 25.36 1.89
N PHE A 60 -43.30 25.06 1.61
CA PHE A 60 -42.16 25.28 2.52
C PHE A 60 -40.87 25.65 1.79
N THR A 61 -39.89 26.14 2.54
CA THR A 61 -38.58 26.56 2.03
C THR A 61 -37.46 25.58 2.38
N GLN A 62 -36.29 25.75 1.75
CA GLN A 62 -35.09 24.97 2.07
C GLN A 62 -34.72 24.97 3.56
N LYS A 63 -35.02 26.05 4.31
CA LYS A 63 -34.74 26.15 5.76
C LYS A 63 -35.52 25.14 6.59
N GLU A 64 -36.69 24.74 6.13
CA GLU A 64 -37.54 23.78 6.82
C GLU A 64 -37.13 22.33 6.53
N LYS A 65 -36.28 22.10 5.54
CA LYS A 65 -35.80 20.76 5.13
C LYS A 65 -34.70 20.24 6.06
N THR A 66 -35.05 20.07 7.33
CA THR A 66 -34.16 19.54 8.37
C THR A 66 -34.61 18.14 8.78
N ILE A 67 -33.70 17.37 9.38
CA ILE A 67 -34.03 16.04 9.91
C ILE A 67 -35.17 16.13 10.94
N ASN A 68 -35.17 17.15 11.80
CA ASN A 68 -36.18 17.33 12.84
C ASN A 68 -37.57 17.64 12.28
N ASN A 69 -37.64 18.25 11.11
CA ASN A 69 -38.89 18.58 10.45
C ASN A 69 -39.34 17.47 9.49
N PHE A 70 -38.57 16.40 9.28
CA PHE A 70 -38.99 15.31 8.40
C PHE A 70 -40.31 14.70 8.90
N LYS A 71 -41.34 14.71 8.05
CA LYS A 71 -42.67 14.17 8.39
C LYS A 71 -42.82 12.77 7.85
N TYR A 72 -42.64 12.60 6.54
CA TYR A 72 -42.66 11.29 5.89
C TYR A 72 -42.17 11.31 4.44
N THR A 73 -41.95 10.12 3.89
CA THR A 73 -41.77 9.87 2.45
C THR A 73 -42.42 8.56 2.04
N TYR A 74 -42.67 8.39 0.75
CA TYR A 74 -43.05 7.12 0.11
C TYR A 74 -41.95 6.59 -0.82
N PHE A 75 -40.86 7.32 -0.99
CA PHE A 75 -39.83 6.98 -1.97
C PHE A 75 -38.42 7.08 -1.39
N ILE A 76 -37.55 6.24 -1.94
CA ILE A 76 -36.12 6.17 -1.68
C ILE A 76 -35.38 6.53 -2.98
N PRO A 77 -34.74 7.70 -3.05
CA PRO A 77 -33.82 8.02 -4.12
C PRO A 77 -32.43 7.45 -3.88
N ILE A 78 -31.81 6.89 -4.92
CA ILE A 78 -30.42 6.43 -4.92
C ILE A 78 -29.68 7.13 -6.06
N ASP A 79 -28.62 7.87 -5.70
CA ASP A 79 -27.72 8.51 -6.67
C ASP A 79 -26.69 7.50 -7.17
N VAL A 80 -26.65 7.26 -8.48
CA VAL A 80 -25.60 6.48 -9.14
C VAL A 80 -24.70 7.43 -9.91
N ASP A 81 -23.50 7.65 -9.40
CA ASP A 81 -22.50 8.55 -9.98
C ASP A 81 -21.34 7.77 -10.61
N ASP A 82 -20.93 8.19 -11.82
CA ASP A 82 -19.79 7.67 -12.57
C ASP A 82 -19.83 6.14 -12.76
N SER A 83 -21.01 5.64 -13.14
CA SER A 83 -21.22 4.26 -13.59
C SER A 83 -20.47 4.01 -14.90
N VAL A 84 -19.93 2.79 -15.04
CA VAL A 84 -19.24 2.31 -16.26
C VAL A 84 -20.22 1.84 -17.35
N VAL A 85 -21.49 1.62 -16.98
CA VAL A 85 -22.57 1.25 -17.89
C VAL A 85 -23.69 2.29 -17.85
N ASP A 86 -24.43 2.41 -18.95
CA ASP A 86 -25.60 3.28 -19.02
C ASP A 86 -26.72 2.82 -18.06
N MET A 87 -27.70 3.70 -17.86
CA MET A 87 -28.79 3.49 -16.91
C MET A 87 -29.60 2.22 -17.20
N ASN A 88 -29.92 1.92 -18.46
CA ASN A 88 -30.77 0.77 -18.80
C ASN A 88 -30.03 -0.55 -18.57
N LYS A 89 -28.74 -0.59 -18.96
CA LYS A 89 -27.88 -1.74 -18.70
C LYS A 89 -27.64 -1.95 -17.20
N TYR A 90 -27.47 -0.87 -16.43
CA TYR A 90 -27.36 -0.93 -14.98
C TYR A 90 -28.64 -1.52 -14.37
N ILE A 91 -29.80 -1.01 -14.75
CA ILE A 91 -31.10 -1.46 -14.23
C ILE A 91 -31.34 -2.95 -14.48
N SER A 92 -30.95 -3.43 -15.65
CA SER A 92 -31.11 -4.85 -16.03
C SER A 92 -30.30 -5.81 -15.15
N SER A 93 -29.31 -5.30 -14.41
CA SER A 93 -28.49 -6.09 -13.49
C SER A 93 -28.97 -6.06 -12.03
N LEU A 94 -30.01 -5.26 -11.72
CA LEU A 94 -30.47 -5.07 -10.35
C LEU A 94 -31.39 -6.20 -9.89
N GLU A 95 -31.17 -6.65 -8.66
CA GLU A 95 -32.09 -7.55 -7.97
C GLU A 95 -33.45 -6.89 -7.75
N TYR A 96 -33.44 -5.63 -7.31
CA TYR A 96 -34.63 -4.81 -7.16
C TYR A 96 -34.70 -3.79 -8.29
N THR A 97 -35.67 -3.95 -9.17
CA THR A 97 -35.90 -2.99 -10.27
C THR A 97 -36.51 -1.69 -9.73
N PRO A 98 -35.98 -0.50 -10.07
CA PRO A 98 -36.54 0.76 -9.60
C PRO A 98 -37.97 0.96 -10.09
N THR A 99 -38.78 1.68 -9.32
CA THR A 99 -40.11 2.13 -9.72
C THR A 99 -40.02 3.04 -10.94
N PHE A 100 -39.07 3.98 -10.89
CA PHE A 100 -38.64 4.78 -12.04
C PHE A 100 -37.19 5.22 -11.87
N ALA A 101 -36.56 5.58 -12.99
CA ALA A 101 -35.20 6.09 -13.01
C ALA A 101 -35.04 7.17 -14.09
N TYR A 102 -34.04 8.03 -13.93
CA TYR A 102 -33.73 9.08 -14.89
C TYR A 102 -32.25 9.49 -14.83
N THR A 103 -31.70 9.87 -15.98
CA THR A 103 -30.35 10.46 -16.06
C THR A 103 -30.34 11.88 -15.49
N THR A 104 -29.25 12.29 -14.84
CA THR A 104 -29.16 13.60 -14.16
C THR A 104 -28.61 14.69 -15.08
N PHE A 105 -28.72 15.98 -14.70
CA PHE A 105 -28.06 17.11 -15.39
C PHE A 105 -26.54 16.97 -15.58
N SER A 106 -25.88 16.02 -14.90
CA SER A 106 -24.43 15.79 -15.02
C SER A 106 -24.08 14.53 -15.80
N ASN A 107 -25.09 13.79 -16.30
CA ASN A 107 -24.87 12.59 -17.12
C ASN A 107 -24.06 12.91 -18.37
N ASN A 108 -23.02 12.11 -18.64
CA ASN A 108 -22.16 12.24 -19.83
C ASN A 108 -21.54 13.64 -20.05
N LYS A 109 -21.40 14.46 -19.00
CA LYS A 109 -20.58 15.67 -19.08
C LYS A 109 -19.10 15.29 -19.15
N GLU A 110 -18.30 16.08 -19.87
CA GLU A 110 -16.87 15.85 -20.02
C GLU A 110 -16.17 15.59 -18.66
N GLY A 111 -15.40 14.49 -18.58
CA GLY A 111 -14.75 14.04 -17.35
C GLY A 111 -15.68 13.38 -16.31
N LYS A 112 -16.95 13.14 -16.63
CA LYS A 112 -17.94 12.46 -15.78
C LYS A 112 -18.52 11.24 -16.49
N GLY A 113 -18.72 10.13 -15.77
CA GLY A 113 -19.31 8.90 -16.33
C GLY A 113 -20.83 8.98 -16.47
N TYR A 114 -21.48 7.81 -16.59
CA TYR A 114 -22.93 7.73 -16.57
C TYR A 114 -23.45 8.08 -15.17
N ARG A 115 -24.41 8.99 -15.09
CA ARG A 115 -24.97 9.52 -13.84
C ARG A 115 -26.49 9.56 -13.88
N PHE A 116 -27.12 8.75 -13.06
CA PHE A 116 -28.57 8.58 -13.03
C PHE A 116 -29.06 8.33 -11.61
N ARG A 117 -30.37 8.45 -11.42
CA ARG A 117 -31.03 8.15 -10.14
C ARG A 117 -31.99 7.00 -10.29
N LEU A 118 -31.97 6.12 -9.31
CA LEU A 118 -32.92 5.03 -9.16
C LEU A 118 -33.90 5.42 -8.05
N ILE A 119 -35.20 5.40 -8.33
CA ILE A 119 -36.23 5.75 -7.35
C ILE A 119 -37.08 4.52 -7.06
N TYR A 120 -37.14 4.14 -5.78
CA TYR A 120 -37.94 3.04 -5.27
C TYR A 120 -39.10 3.60 -4.46
N VAL A 121 -40.33 3.20 -4.79
CA VAL A 121 -41.55 3.66 -4.11
C VAL A 121 -42.12 2.52 -3.26
N VAL A 122 -42.52 2.83 -2.04
CA VAL A 122 -43.20 1.91 -1.13
C VAL A 122 -44.68 2.26 -0.97
N ASN A 123 -45.50 1.28 -0.60
CA ASN A 123 -46.95 1.43 -0.44
C ASN A 123 -47.37 2.25 0.80
N ASN A 124 -46.53 2.29 1.84
CA ASN A 124 -46.83 2.93 3.12
C ASN A 124 -45.87 4.08 3.44
N LYS A 125 -46.33 5.05 4.25
CA LYS A 125 -45.51 6.18 4.69
C LYS A 125 -44.34 5.70 5.56
N ILE A 126 -43.15 6.16 5.23
CA ILE A 126 -41.98 6.09 6.09
C ILE A 126 -41.91 7.39 6.89
N THR A 127 -42.21 7.33 8.18
CA THR A 127 -42.32 8.51 9.06
C THR A 127 -41.08 8.75 9.92
N SER A 128 -40.22 7.75 10.12
CA SER A 128 -38.99 7.89 10.89
C SER A 128 -37.75 7.81 10.02
N LYS A 129 -36.70 8.53 10.42
CA LYS A 129 -35.40 8.52 9.75
C LYS A 129 -34.74 7.13 9.84
N GLU A 130 -34.92 6.45 10.97
CA GLU A 130 -34.40 5.11 11.21
C GLU A 130 -35.02 4.14 10.20
N ARG A 131 -36.35 4.17 10.06
CA ARG A 131 -37.05 3.33 9.08
C ARG A 131 -36.65 3.69 7.65
N TYR A 132 -36.50 4.96 7.32
CA TYR A 132 -35.98 5.38 6.02
C TYR A 132 -34.60 4.79 5.74
N THR A 133 -33.71 4.81 6.74
CA THR A 133 -32.36 4.27 6.61
C THR A 133 -32.37 2.76 6.36
N ASP A 134 -33.25 2.03 7.03
CA ASP A 134 -33.41 0.58 6.84
C ASP A 134 -33.89 0.25 5.42
N VAL A 135 -34.89 0.98 4.95
CA VAL A 135 -35.44 0.81 3.60
C VAL A 135 -34.44 1.24 2.53
N TYR A 136 -33.68 2.32 2.77
CA TYR A 136 -32.59 2.73 1.89
C TYR A 136 -31.55 1.61 1.75
N ARG A 137 -31.10 1.04 2.88
CA ARG A 137 -30.13 -0.08 2.88
C ARG A 137 -30.64 -1.31 2.16
N HIS A 138 -31.91 -1.67 2.36
CA HIS A 138 -32.52 -2.79 1.66
C HIS A 138 -32.33 -2.72 0.14
N PHE A 139 -32.43 -1.52 -0.45
CA PHE A 139 -32.21 -1.33 -1.89
C PHE A 139 -30.74 -1.11 -2.27
N THR A 140 -29.87 -0.65 -1.36
CA THR A 140 -28.46 -0.33 -1.68
C THR A 140 -27.44 -1.39 -1.29
N ASP A 141 -27.75 -2.32 -0.39
CA ASP A 141 -26.74 -3.22 0.22
C ASP A 141 -25.97 -4.08 -0.81
N LYS A 142 -26.55 -4.29 -1.98
CA LYS A 142 -25.95 -5.05 -3.10
C LYS A 142 -25.49 -4.15 -4.25
N LEU A 143 -25.64 -2.84 -4.14
CA LEU A 143 -25.26 -1.86 -5.17
C LEU A 143 -23.84 -1.35 -4.93
N ASN A 144 -23.05 -1.30 -5.99
CA ASN A 144 -21.70 -0.71 -5.94
C ASN A 144 -21.79 0.81 -6.12
N LEU A 145 -22.12 1.53 -5.06
CA LEU A 145 -22.24 3.00 -5.06
C LEU A 145 -20.93 3.65 -4.60
N LYS A 146 -20.44 4.66 -5.35
CA LYS A 146 -19.22 5.43 -5.02
C LYS A 146 -19.40 6.35 -3.81
N ASP A 147 -20.64 6.77 -3.54
CA ASP A 147 -21.00 7.66 -2.43
C ASP A 147 -22.38 7.25 -1.87
N ASN A 148 -22.59 7.40 -0.56
CA ASN A 148 -23.88 7.16 0.10
C ASN A 148 -24.75 8.42 0.08
N CYS A 149 -24.75 9.13 -1.05
CA CYS A 149 -25.65 10.25 -1.28
C CYS A 149 -27.11 9.75 -1.22
N MET A 150 -27.98 10.53 -0.59
CA MET A 150 -29.40 10.28 -0.32
C MET A 150 -29.76 9.39 0.88
N GLN A 151 -28.79 8.96 1.70
CA GLN A 151 -29.09 8.29 2.98
C GLN A 151 -29.76 9.23 4.01
N SER A 152 -29.54 10.54 3.89
CA SER A 152 -30.19 11.53 4.77
C SER A 152 -31.53 11.95 4.17
N VAL A 153 -32.59 11.84 4.98
CA VAL A 153 -33.93 12.32 4.63
C VAL A 153 -33.93 13.79 4.23
N ALA A 154 -33.02 14.62 4.74
CA ALA A 154 -32.97 16.05 4.43
C ALA A 154 -32.45 16.39 3.02
N GLN A 155 -32.12 15.40 2.19
CA GLN A 155 -31.60 15.65 0.85
C GLN A 155 -32.71 15.89 -0.18
N GLN A 156 -32.33 16.44 -1.34
CA GLN A 156 -33.25 16.70 -2.45
C GLN A 156 -32.68 16.15 -3.74
N CYS A 157 -33.57 15.78 -4.64
CA CYS A 157 -33.24 15.33 -5.97
C CYS A 157 -33.55 16.45 -6.97
N PHE A 158 -32.59 16.79 -7.81
CA PHE A 158 -32.83 17.71 -8.91
C PHE A 158 -33.48 16.99 -10.10
N GLY A 159 -34.21 17.72 -10.93
CA GLY A 159 -34.70 17.20 -12.19
C GLY A 159 -33.59 16.94 -13.21
N THR A 160 -33.99 16.93 -14.47
CA THR A 160 -33.12 16.67 -15.62
C THR A 160 -33.60 17.44 -16.84
N THR A 161 -32.98 17.20 -18.00
CA THR A 161 -33.31 17.84 -19.28
C THR A 161 -34.46 17.13 -20.00
N GLN A 162 -35.06 17.79 -20.98
CA GLN A 162 -36.22 17.27 -21.72
C GLN A 162 -35.89 16.05 -22.59
N ASP A 163 -34.64 15.92 -23.01
CA ASP A 163 -34.08 14.82 -23.80
C ASP A 163 -33.51 13.68 -22.94
N ALA A 164 -33.53 13.81 -21.60
CA ALA A 164 -32.97 12.81 -20.70
C ALA A 164 -33.64 11.44 -20.84
N ASP A 165 -32.81 10.40 -20.74
CA ASP A 165 -33.25 9.01 -20.63
C ASP A 165 -34.02 8.81 -19.32
N THR A 166 -35.16 8.11 -19.43
CA THR A 166 -36.04 7.78 -18.31
C THR A 166 -36.53 6.34 -18.42
N PHE A 167 -36.77 5.71 -17.28
CA PHE A 167 -37.28 4.34 -17.18
C PHE A 167 -38.41 4.29 -16.16
N ILE A 168 -39.50 3.57 -16.44
CA ILE A 168 -40.67 3.46 -15.54
C ILE A 168 -41.16 2.01 -15.53
N THR A 169 -41.32 1.43 -14.35
CA THR A 169 -41.97 0.12 -14.14
C THR A 169 -43.29 0.23 -13.40
N ASN A 170 -43.46 1.29 -12.59
CA ASN A 170 -44.55 1.45 -11.62
C ASN A 170 -44.59 0.36 -10.54
N ILE A 171 -43.49 -0.37 -10.30
CA ILE A 171 -43.40 -1.32 -9.18
C ILE A 171 -43.48 -0.54 -7.87
N VAL A 172 -44.40 -0.93 -6.99
CA VAL A 172 -44.51 -0.38 -5.63
C VAL A 172 -44.19 -1.50 -4.64
N TYR A 173 -43.21 -1.26 -3.79
CA TYR A 173 -42.71 -2.21 -2.82
C TYR A 173 -43.58 -2.21 -1.57
N ASN A 174 -43.82 -3.39 -0.99
CA ASN A 174 -44.49 -3.47 0.29
C ASN A 174 -43.52 -3.06 1.40
N LEU A 175 -43.78 -1.96 2.09
CA LEU A 175 -42.94 -1.50 3.18
C LEU A 175 -42.85 -2.56 4.29
N ASP A 176 -43.93 -3.29 4.56
CA ASP A 176 -43.99 -4.23 5.67
C ASP A 176 -43.18 -5.51 5.40
N SER A 177 -42.90 -5.82 4.13
CA SER A 177 -41.99 -6.93 3.76
C SER A 177 -40.51 -6.55 3.86
N ILE A 178 -40.19 -5.27 4.10
CA ILE A 178 -38.82 -4.81 4.27
C ILE A 178 -38.48 -4.92 5.75
N GLU A 179 -37.64 -5.89 6.12
CA GLU A 179 -37.27 -6.07 7.52
C GLU A 179 -36.61 -4.81 8.08
N SER A 180 -37.00 -4.42 9.30
CA SER A 180 -36.28 -3.36 10.02
C SER A 180 -34.86 -3.84 10.30
N TYR A 181 -33.88 -3.02 9.97
CA TYR A 181 -32.48 -3.36 10.17
C TYR A 181 -32.21 -3.28 11.68
N LYS A 182 -32.35 -4.40 12.39
CA LYS A 182 -32.08 -4.45 13.83
C LYS A 182 -30.61 -4.14 14.05
N VAL A 183 -30.32 -2.93 14.52
CA VAL A 183 -29.13 -2.71 15.33
C VAL A 183 -29.31 -3.62 16.54
N ASN A 184 -28.46 -4.64 16.67
CA ASN A 184 -28.32 -5.37 17.92
C ASN A 184 -27.86 -4.39 19.00
N VAL A 185 -28.82 -3.70 19.63
CA VAL A 185 -28.64 -3.08 20.93
C VAL A 185 -28.62 -4.26 21.90
N SER A 186 -27.46 -4.82 22.16
CA SER A 186 -27.28 -5.83 23.19
C SER A 186 -27.55 -5.19 24.55
N ASN A 187 -28.82 -5.22 24.97
CA ASN A 187 -29.13 -5.24 26.38
C ASN A 187 -28.58 -6.53 26.97
N LYS A 188 -27.83 -6.36 28.07
CA LYS A 188 -27.26 -7.43 28.87
C LYS A 188 -28.36 -8.36 29.39
N ASN A 189 -28.00 -9.64 29.49
CA ASN A 189 -28.54 -10.72 30.34
C ASN A 189 -29.31 -11.82 29.59
N GLY A 190 -28.82 -13.05 29.74
CA GLY A 190 -29.61 -14.27 29.65
C GLY A 190 -29.11 -15.27 28.60
N HIS A 191 -28.41 -16.30 29.08
CA HIS A 191 -28.20 -17.56 28.35
C HIS A 191 -29.54 -18.15 27.86
N SER A 192 -29.61 -18.58 26.60
CA SER A 192 -29.75 -20.00 26.22
C SER A 192 -30.25 -20.17 24.78
N ASN A 193 -29.53 -21.05 24.07
CA ASN A 193 -29.92 -21.92 22.96
C ASN A 193 -31.15 -21.55 22.12
N PHE A 194 -30.93 -21.31 20.82
CA PHE A 194 -31.64 -22.06 19.77
C PHE A 194 -30.77 -22.12 18.51
N ILE A 195 -30.16 -23.28 18.30
CA ILE A 195 -29.63 -23.72 17.01
C ILE A 195 -30.79 -24.36 16.25
N LYS A 196 -31.05 -23.88 15.02
CA LYS A 196 -31.25 -24.65 13.77
C LYS A 196 -32.38 -24.13 12.88
N ARG A 197 -32.05 -24.14 11.58
CA ARG A 197 -32.87 -24.09 10.35
C ARG A 197 -33.18 -22.67 9.84
N GLU A 198 -32.83 -22.27 8.62
CA GLU A 198 -32.57 -23.03 7.39
C GLU A 198 -31.48 -22.38 6.52
N GLU A 199 -30.54 -23.21 6.08
CA GLU A 199 -29.69 -22.97 4.91
C GLU A 199 -30.57 -22.83 3.67
N ARG A 200 -30.33 -21.80 2.87
CA ARG A 200 -30.62 -21.80 1.42
C ARG A 200 -29.73 -20.77 0.72
N ASN A 201 -28.69 -21.32 0.09
CA ASN A 201 -27.86 -20.75 -0.99
C ASN A 201 -27.09 -19.47 -0.68
N ILE A 202 -26.22 -19.57 0.31
CA ILE A 202 -25.01 -18.75 0.39
C ILE A 202 -23.98 -19.44 -0.52
N ILE A 203 -23.63 -18.82 -1.66
CA ILE A 203 -22.26 -18.98 -2.15
C ILE A 203 -21.42 -18.38 -1.04
N GLN A 204 -20.80 -19.26 -0.26
CA GLN A 204 -19.99 -18.95 0.90
C GLN A 204 -18.73 -18.25 0.39
N LEU A 205 -18.82 -16.94 0.20
CA LEU A 205 -17.63 -16.10 0.35
C LEU A 205 -17.31 -16.14 1.83
N GLU A 206 -16.43 -17.07 2.20
CA GLU A 206 -15.80 -17.10 3.50
C GLU A 206 -15.37 -15.67 3.85
N SER A 207 -15.92 -15.13 4.94
CA SER A 207 -15.37 -13.91 5.52
C SER A 207 -13.89 -14.18 5.75
N PRO A 208 -12.96 -13.37 5.22
CA PRO A 208 -11.53 -13.67 5.30
C PRO A 208 -10.95 -13.38 6.70
N PHE A 209 -11.83 -13.25 7.70
CA PHE A 209 -11.53 -13.06 9.10
C PHE A 209 -12.05 -14.25 9.88
N ASN A 210 -11.21 -14.77 10.76
CA ASN A 210 -11.57 -15.74 11.78
C ASN A 210 -12.69 -15.16 12.68
N LYS A 211 -13.66 -16.02 13.01
CA LYS A 211 -14.82 -15.63 13.81
C LYS A 211 -14.43 -15.17 15.22
N ASP A 212 -13.54 -15.88 15.90
CA ASP A 212 -13.09 -15.56 17.24
C ASP A 212 -12.35 -14.21 17.26
N PHE A 213 -11.57 -13.96 16.21
CA PHE A 213 -10.91 -12.67 16.01
C PHE A 213 -11.91 -11.52 15.87
N LEU A 214 -12.97 -11.70 15.08
CA LEU A 214 -14.02 -10.68 14.95
C LEU A 214 -14.82 -10.50 16.23
N ASP A 215 -15.13 -11.59 16.92
CA ASP A 215 -15.84 -11.55 18.19
C ASP A 215 -15.04 -10.76 19.24
N ASP A 216 -13.73 -10.99 19.35
CA ASP A 216 -12.83 -10.16 20.16
C ASP A 216 -12.84 -8.70 19.68
N TYR A 217 -12.67 -8.49 18.37
CA TYR A 217 -12.60 -7.15 17.79
C TYR A 217 -13.82 -6.31 18.15
N TYR A 218 -15.03 -6.88 18.12
CA TYR A 218 -16.25 -6.16 18.46
C TYR A 218 -16.51 -6.08 19.97
N SER A 219 -16.10 -7.08 20.75
CA SER A 219 -16.46 -7.19 22.18
C SER A 219 -15.54 -6.45 23.15
N VAL A 220 -14.22 -6.39 22.92
CA VAL A 220 -13.27 -5.84 23.91
C VAL A 220 -12.86 -4.39 23.61
N SER A 221 -12.19 -3.69 24.54
CA SER A 221 -11.69 -2.35 24.27
C SER A 221 -10.54 -2.37 23.24
N TYR A 222 -10.26 -1.24 22.56
CA TYR A 222 -9.12 -1.16 21.64
C TYR A 222 -7.79 -1.50 22.32
N LYS A 223 -7.63 -1.14 23.59
CA LYS A 223 -6.43 -1.43 24.36
C LYS A 223 -6.26 -2.93 24.57
N ASP A 224 -7.31 -3.60 25.03
CA ASP A 224 -7.27 -5.04 25.32
C ASP A 224 -7.15 -5.87 24.04
N PHE A 225 -7.78 -5.42 22.95
CA PHE A 225 -7.62 -6.01 21.63
C PHE A 225 -6.17 -5.96 21.16
N LEU A 226 -5.52 -4.79 21.27
CA LEU A 226 -4.11 -4.65 20.88
C LEU A 226 -3.19 -5.49 21.77
N GLU A 227 -3.45 -5.54 23.08
CA GLU A 227 -2.65 -6.34 24.00
C GLU A 227 -2.73 -7.84 23.67
N LYS A 228 -3.91 -8.34 23.31
CA LYS A 228 -4.13 -9.75 22.93
C LYS A 228 -3.40 -10.13 21.63
N TYR A 229 -3.37 -9.23 20.65
CA TYR A 229 -2.90 -9.55 19.30
C TYR A 229 -1.52 -9.01 18.94
N LYS A 230 -0.84 -8.25 19.83
CA LYS A 230 0.45 -7.59 19.54
C LYS A 230 1.56 -8.53 19.08
N ASP A 231 1.60 -9.76 19.62
CA ASP A 231 2.67 -10.72 19.33
C ASP A 231 2.37 -11.54 18.05
N VAL A 232 1.08 -11.71 17.72
CA VAL A 232 0.62 -12.35 16.48
C VAL A 232 0.75 -11.40 15.30
N TYR A 233 0.42 -10.13 15.52
CA TYR A 233 0.35 -9.09 14.50
C TYR A 233 1.23 -7.88 14.89
N PRO A 234 2.56 -8.03 14.80
CA PRO A 234 3.50 -7.00 15.26
C PRO A 234 3.34 -5.69 14.49
N PHE A 235 3.37 -4.55 15.19
CA PHE A 235 3.18 -3.27 14.53
C PHE A 235 4.36 -2.89 13.63
N PHE A 236 4.05 -2.47 12.39
CA PHE A 236 5.02 -1.88 11.48
C PHE A 236 4.48 -0.60 10.83
N TYR A 237 5.40 0.28 10.45
CA TYR A 237 5.14 1.55 9.79
C TYR A 237 6.00 1.77 8.55
N SER A 238 6.85 0.81 8.18
CA SER A 238 7.67 0.84 6.97
C SER A 238 7.86 -0.56 6.40
N THR A 239 8.32 -0.61 5.15
CA THR A 239 8.81 -1.86 4.53
C THR A 239 9.90 -2.46 5.40
N LYS A 240 9.89 -3.79 5.55
CA LYS A 240 10.88 -4.52 6.35
C LYS A 240 12.29 -4.20 5.85
N LEU A 241 13.15 -3.77 6.77
CA LEU A 241 14.54 -3.47 6.47
C LEU A 241 15.39 -4.75 6.48
N PRO A 242 16.46 -4.80 5.67
CA PRO A 242 17.42 -5.89 5.72
C PRO A 242 18.13 -5.89 7.07
N VAL A 243 18.41 -7.10 7.57
CA VAL A 243 19.24 -7.28 8.77
C VAL A 243 20.70 -7.11 8.35
N VAL A 244 21.41 -6.25 9.07
CA VAL A 244 22.85 -6.00 8.89
C VAL A 244 23.57 -6.27 10.22
N ASP A 245 24.85 -6.61 10.14
CA ASP A 245 25.71 -6.73 11.32
C ASP A 245 25.99 -5.38 11.97
N ASP A 246 26.46 -5.43 13.22
CA ASP A 246 26.76 -4.25 14.03
C ASP A 246 28.06 -3.55 13.60
N ASP A 247 28.83 -4.13 12.67
CA ASP A 247 30.05 -3.57 12.08
C ASP A 247 29.78 -2.75 10.82
N THR A 248 28.55 -2.82 10.29
CA THR A 248 28.11 -2.04 9.15
C THR A 248 27.41 -0.74 9.61
N PRO A 249 27.90 0.46 9.24
CA PRO A 249 27.37 1.73 9.76
C PRO A 249 26.05 2.19 9.15
N TYR A 250 25.52 1.45 8.17
CA TYR A 250 24.30 1.80 7.46
C TYR A 250 23.44 0.59 7.12
N ILE A 251 22.16 0.87 6.88
CA ILE A 251 21.20 -0.08 6.32
C ILE A 251 20.75 0.50 4.99
N LEU A 252 20.98 -0.21 3.89
CA LEU A 252 20.45 0.17 2.59
C LEU A 252 18.93 0.00 2.60
N LEU A 253 18.23 1.02 2.13
CA LEU A 253 16.79 0.93 1.95
C LEU A 253 16.52 0.18 0.65
N PRO A 254 15.58 -0.79 0.63
CA PRO A 254 15.21 -1.48 -0.59
C PRO A 254 14.50 -0.54 -1.55
N ASP A 255 14.49 -0.85 -2.86
CA ASP A 255 13.89 0.01 -3.88
C ASP A 255 12.38 0.23 -3.68
N ASN A 256 11.69 -0.75 -3.08
CA ASN A 256 10.28 -0.66 -2.71
C ASN A 256 10.06 -0.12 -1.29
N TYR A 257 11.03 0.60 -0.71
CA TYR A 257 10.91 1.13 0.63
C TYR A 257 9.80 2.19 0.71
N LEU A 258 8.84 1.93 1.59
CA LEU A 258 7.76 2.84 1.94
C LEU A 258 7.76 3.08 3.44
N GLU A 259 7.31 4.25 3.85
CA GLU A 259 7.16 4.60 5.25
C GLU A 259 5.90 5.43 5.49
N ILE A 260 5.18 5.14 6.58
CA ILE A 260 4.10 5.98 7.07
C ILE A 260 4.67 7.01 8.05
N LYS A 261 4.84 8.23 7.56
CA LYS A 261 5.43 9.33 8.33
C LYS A 261 4.57 9.71 9.54
N ARG A 262 5.23 9.83 10.71
CA ARG A 262 4.64 10.28 11.97
C ARG A 262 5.24 11.62 12.39
N TYR A 263 4.41 12.48 12.97
CA TYR A 263 4.84 13.78 13.46
C TYR A 263 4.84 13.80 14.98
N TRP A 264 5.89 14.39 15.55
CA TRP A 264 6.07 14.54 16.99
C TRP A 264 6.14 16.02 17.32
N LEU A 265 5.56 16.40 18.46
CA LEU A 265 5.66 17.72 19.07
C LEU A 265 6.67 17.63 20.21
N VAL A 266 7.46 18.68 20.38
CA VAL A 266 8.30 18.86 21.57
C VAL A 266 7.54 19.76 22.52
N GLU A 267 7.08 19.20 23.62
CA GLU A 267 6.55 19.96 24.76
C GLU A 267 7.73 20.36 25.66
N LYS A 268 7.74 21.62 26.08
CA LYS A 268 8.74 22.19 26.97
C LYS A 268 8.04 22.52 28.29
N ASP A 269 8.53 21.93 29.38
CA ASP A 269 8.12 22.33 30.71
C ASP A 269 8.93 23.58 31.08
N ILE A 270 8.25 24.66 31.44
CA ILE A 270 8.83 25.95 31.78
C ILE A 270 8.56 26.22 33.27
N ASN A 271 9.56 26.69 34.03
CA ASN A 271 9.37 27.11 35.42
C ASN A 271 8.72 28.50 35.51
N ASP A 272 8.35 28.93 36.71
CA ASP A 272 7.71 30.24 36.93
C ASP A 272 8.59 31.43 36.50
N GLU A 273 9.90 31.22 36.32
CA GLU A 273 10.87 32.24 35.88
C GLU A 273 11.07 32.26 34.35
N GLY A 274 10.37 31.40 33.60
CA GLY A 274 10.52 31.29 32.15
C GLY A 274 11.65 30.38 31.68
N ASN A 275 12.34 29.69 32.59
CA ASN A 275 13.43 28.77 32.29
C ASN A 275 12.91 27.38 31.90
N GLU A 276 13.52 26.78 30.89
CA GLU A 276 13.17 25.45 30.38
C GLU A 276 13.69 24.35 31.33
N ILE A 277 12.78 23.57 31.92
CA ILE A 277 13.10 22.49 32.87
C ILE A 277 13.29 21.15 32.15
N HIS A 278 12.39 20.83 31.22
CA HIS A 278 12.34 19.51 30.62
C HIS A 278 11.76 19.54 29.20
N LYS A 279 12.26 18.66 28.32
CA LYS A 279 11.74 18.45 26.96
C LYS A 279 11.13 17.08 26.86
N ARG A 280 9.85 17.01 26.48
CA ARG A 280 9.15 15.75 26.21
C ARG A 280 8.70 15.71 24.75
N SER A 281 8.91 14.57 24.11
CA SER A 281 8.39 14.32 22.76
C SER A 281 7.03 13.63 22.86
N LYS A 282 6.03 14.14 22.17
CA LYS A 282 4.66 13.61 22.16
C LYS A 282 4.14 13.47 20.75
N VAL A 283 3.39 12.42 20.48
CA VAL A 283 2.78 12.20 19.16
C VAL A 283 1.82 13.34 18.81
N ARG A 284 1.97 13.90 17.62
CA ARG A 284 0.99 14.82 17.03
C ARG A 284 -0.17 14.01 16.45
N LYS A 285 -1.21 13.79 17.26
CA LYS A 285 -2.41 13.07 16.82
C LYS A 285 -3.16 13.83 15.70
N LEU A 286 -3.71 13.07 14.75
CA LEU A 286 -4.55 13.60 13.67
C LEU A 286 -5.92 14.01 14.23
N LYS A 287 -6.29 15.28 14.06
CA LYS A 287 -7.52 15.89 14.59
C LYS A 287 -8.68 15.83 13.58
N ASN A 288 -9.89 16.14 14.06
CA ASN A 288 -11.06 16.34 13.20
C ASN A 288 -10.78 17.42 12.12
N GLY A 289 -11.35 17.27 10.93
CA GLY A 289 -11.08 18.11 9.76
C GLY A 289 -9.77 17.78 9.00
N GLN A 290 -8.92 16.89 9.52
CA GLN A 290 -7.66 16.48 8.85
C GLN A 290 -7.80 15.20 8.01
N ASN A 291 -9.01 14.90 7.55
CA ASN A 291 -9.33 13.75 6.70
C ASN A 291 -8.93 12.38 7.31
N ARG A 292 -9.20 12.17 8.62
CA ARG A 292 -8.78 10.99 9.39
C ARG A 292 -9.12 9.65 8.72
N ARG A 293 -10.38 9.45 8.28
CA ARG A 293 -10.85 8.22 7.60
C ARG A 293 -10.11 7.98 6.28
N LYS A 294 -9.92 9.02 5.46
CA LYS A 294 -9.13 8.95 4.22
C LYS A 294 -7.67 8.61 4.50
N LYS A 295 -7.06 9.17 5.55
CA LYS A 295 -5.69 8.84 5.95
C LYS A 295 -5.55 7.40 6.43
N LEU A 296 -6.49 6.89 7.22
CA LEU A 296 -6.53 5.48 7.60
C LEU A 296 -6.60 4.58 6.37
N PHE A 297 -7.46 4.89 5.40
CA PHE A 297 -7.54 4.14 4.16
C PHE A 297 -6.23 4.17 3.35
N ILE A 298 -5.64 5.36 3.15
CA ILE A 298 -4.34 5.48 2.46
C ILE A 298 -3.24 4.68 3.20
N ASN A 299 -3.22 4.76 4.52
CA ASN A 299 -2.26 4.04 5.36
C ASN A 299 -2.52 2.52 5.36
N ALA A 300 -3.74 2.07 5.06
CA ALA A 300 -4.05 0.68 4.83
C ALA A 300 -3.49 0.19 3.49
N ILE A 301 -3.69 0.97 2.42
CA ILE A 301 -3.14 0.69 1.08
C ILE A 301 -1.61 0.66 1.12
N LEU A 302 -0.97 1.62 1.78
CA LEU A 302 0.49 1.62 1.95
C LEU A 302 1.01 0.35 2.62
N ARG A 303 0.30 -0.18 3.62
CA ARG A 303 0.71 -1.44 4.29
C ARG A 303 0.60 -2.65 3.37
N ARG A 304 -0.38 -2.67 2.46
CA ARG A 304 -0.49 -3.70 1.42
C ARG A 304 0.67 -3.66 0.43
N PHE A 305 1.31 -2.50 0.23
CA PHE A 305 2.55 -2.40 -0.54
C PHE A 305 3.81 -2.72 0.28
N MET A 306 3.78 -2.56 1.60
CA MET A 306 4.94 -2.79 2.48
C MET A 306 5.16 -4.26 2.85
N LEU A 307 4.09 -5.04 2.93
CA LEU A 307 4.13 -6.45 3.32
C LEU A 307 3.34 -7.30 2.33
N ASP A 308 4.06 -8.18 1.66
CA ASP A 308 3.45 -9.18 0.79
C ASP A 308 2.55 -10.11 1.61
N ASN A 309 1.41 -10.52 1.03
CA ASN A 309 0.44 -11.41 1.67
C ASN A 309 -0.11 -10.90 3.02
N LEU A 310 -0.20 -9.58 3.21
CA LEU A 310 -0.82 -8.99 4.39
C LEU A 310 -2.27 -9.47 4.56
N THR A 311 -2.56 -10.17 5.66
CA THR A 311 -3.89 -10.70 5.93
C THR A 311 -4.87 -9.59 6.35
N PRO A 312 -6.18 -9.77 6.12
CA PRO A 312 -7.21 -8.84 6.58
C PRO A 312 -7.19 -8.57 8.09
N GLU A 313 -6.97 -9.60 8.90
CA GLU A 313 -6.87 -9.50 10.36
C GLU A 313 -5.69 -8.63 10.77
N TYR A 314 -4.52 -8.89 10.18
CA TYR A 314 -3.32 -8.12 10.46
C TYR A 314 -3.53 -6.66 10.08
N LEU A 315 -4.10 -6.39 8.90
CA LEU A 315 -4.42 -5.04 8.48
C LEU A 315 -5.39 -4.33 9.44
N LEU A 316 -6.41 -5.03 9.95
CA LEU A 316 -7.34 -4.46 10.93
C LEU A 316 -6.63 -4.13 12.25
N CYS A 317 -5.78 -5.01 12.76
CA CYS A 317 -4.94 -4.73 13.93
C CYS A 317 -4.07 -3.49 13.74
N MET A 318 -3.47 -3.33 12.55
CA MET A 318 -2.68 -2.13 12.23
C MET A 318 -3.52 -0.85 12.24
N LEU A 319 -4.75 -0.91 11.76
CA LEU A 319 -5.68 0.23 11.78
C LEU A 319 -6.18 0.54 13.20
N VAL A 320 -6.39 -0.47 14.04
CA VAL A 320 -6.71 -0.26 15.48
C VAL A 320 -5.56 0.42 16.19
N TYR A 321 -4.33 -0.05 15.97
CA TYR A 321 -3.13 0.57 16.53
C TYR A 321 -3.03 2.04 16.09
N GLU A 322 -3.29 2.28 14.80
CA GLU A 322 -3.25 3.63 14.24
C GLU A 322 -4.29 4.57 14.86
N LEU A 323 -5.52 4.09 15.00
CA LEU A 323 -6.60 4.84 15.63
C LEU A 323 -6.27 5.16 17.10
N TYR A 324 -5.71 4.19 17.83
CA TYR A 324 -5.43 4.33 19.26
C TYR A 324 -4.29 5.32 19.56
N PHE A 325 -3.16 5.19 18.85
CA PHE A 325 -1.95 5.95 19.15
C PHE A 325 -1.80 7.26 18.34
N TYR A 326 -2.27 7.30 17.09
CA TYR A 326 -1.96 8.41 16.17
C TYR A 326 -3.17 9.27 15.77
N ILE A 327 -4.38 8.90 16.16
CA ILE A 327 -5.60 9.65 15.84
C ILE A 327 -6.24 10.15 17.12
N ASP A 328 -6.68 11.41 17.07
CA ASP A 328 -7.55 11.98 18.09
C ASP A 328 -8.99 11.59 17.74
N ASN A 329 -9.57 10.67 18.51
CA ASN A 329 -10.89 10.09 18.28
C ASN A 329 -11.95 10.61 19.26
N THR A 330 -11.78 11.83 19.77
CA THR A 330 -12.70 12.48 20.70
C THR A 330 -13.98 12.96 20.00
N ASP A 331 -13.82 13.76 18.95
CA ASP A 331 -14.90 14.32 18.12
C ASP A 331 -15.07 13.56 16.79
N ASP A 332 -16.30 13.53 16.23
CA ASP A 332 -16.64 12.77 14.99
C ASP A 332 -16.01 11.36 15.03
N LYS A 333 -16.43 10.57 16.01
CA LYS A 333 -15.76 9.32 16.37
C LYS A 333 -15.75 8.33 15.22
N ILE A 334 -14.57 7.81 14.89
CA ILE A 334 -14.39 6.63 14.04
C ILE A 334 -14.76 5.42 14.88
N THR A 335 -15.88 4.79 14.49
CA THR A 335 -16.40 3.60 15.17
C THR A 335 -15.63 2.34 14.77
N LYS A 336 -15.81 1.23 15.51
CA LYS A 336 -15.28 -0.07 15.08
C LYS A 336 -15.82 -0.48 13.71
N LYS A 337 -17.11 -0.22 13.46
CA LYS A 337 -17.71 -0.48 12.15
C LYS A 337 -17.01 0.33 11.04
N ASP A 338 -16.79 1.63 11.25
CA ASP A 338 -16.07 2.48 10.29
C ASP A 338 -14.66 1.93 10.00
N LEU A 339 -13.94 1.51 11.04
CA LEU A 339 -12.58 1.01 10.92
C LEU A 339 -12.54 -0.34 10.19
N PHE A 340 -13.50 -1.22 10.46
CA PHE A 340 -13.69 -2.48 9.76
C PHE A 340 -14.03 -2.27 8.28
N GLU A 341 -14.92 -1.31 7.97
CA GLU A 341 -15.25 -0.93 6.60
C GLU A 341 -14.03 -0.35 5.85
N ILE A 342 -13.25 0.52 6.50
CA ILE A 342 -11.99 1.03 5.93
C ILE A 342 -11.04 -0.13 5.62
N CYS A 343 -10.91 -1.11 6.53
CA CYS A 343 -10.09 -2.30 6.31
C CYS A 343 -10.59 -3.10 5.10
N ASN A 344 -11.87 -3.45 5.06
CA ASN A 344 -12.47 -4.20 3.95
C ASN A 344 -12.32 -3.50 2.60
N ASN A 345 -12.57 -2.18 2.57
CA ASN A 345 -12.40 -1.39 1.36
C ASN A 345 -10.95 -1.38 0.92
N ALA A 346 -10.01 -1.28 1.87
CA ALA A 346 -8.58 -1.32 1.57
C ALA A 346 -8.13 -2.70 1.07
N ILE A 347 -8.71 -3.80 1.55
CA ILE A 347 -8.41 -5.16 1.07
C ILE A 347 -8.93 -5.36 -0.36
N LYS A 348 -10.17 -4.94 -0.62
CA LYS A 348 -10.84 -5.07 -1.93
C LYS A 348 -10.33 -4.10 -2.99
N ALA A 349 -9.65 -3.04 -2.58
CA ALA A 349 -9.10 -2.05 -3.49
C ALA A 349 -8.10 -2.70 -4.44
N ASP A 350 -8.23 -2.40 -5.73
CA ASP A 350 -7.21 -2.73 -6.72
C ASP A 350 -6.00 -1.79 -6.53
N LEU A 351 -4.85 -2.37 -6.20
CA LEU A 351 -3.61 -1.65 -5.91
C LEU A 351 -3.10 -0.85 -7.12
N ASP A 352 -3.48 -1.23 -8.34
CA ASP A 352 -3.07 -0.53 -9.55
C ASP A 352 -3.57 0.91 -9.59
N ASN A 353 -4.76 1.16 -9.04
CA ASN A 353 -5.33 2.51 -8.89
C ASN A 353 -4.57 3.40 -7.89
N TYR A 354 -3.63 2.81 -7.15
CA TYR A 354 -2.87 3.46 -6.08
C TYR A 354 -1.35 3.32 -6.26
N LYS A 355 -0.86 2.89 -7.43
CA LYS A 355 0.57 2.77 -7.77
C LYS A 355 1.37 4.05 -7.51
N GLN A 356 0.76 5.23 -7.63
CA GLN A 356 1.38 6.50 -7.28
C GLN A 356 1.78 6.61 -5.80
N LEU A 357 1.12 5.86 -4.90
CA LEU A 357 1.46 5.83 -3.47
C LEU A 357 2.69 4.98 -3.18
N SER A 358 3.03 4.04 -4.06
CA SER A 358 4.22 3.18 -3.92
C SER A 358 5.51 3.90 -4.36
N VAL A 359 5.43 5.15 -4.79
CA VAL A 359 6.58 5.98 -5.14
C VAL A 359 6.79 7.03 -4.06
N GLN A 360 7.80 6.84 -3.20
CA GLN A 360 8.17 7.78 -2.16
C GLN A 360 9.63 8.17 -2.24
N LYS A 361 9.91 9.46 -2.05
CA LYS A 361 11.29 9.96 -1.97
C LYS A 361 11.86 9.70 -0.57
N HIS A 362 12.94 8.93 -0.51
CA HIS A 362 13.72 8.63 0.70
C HIS A 362 15.22 8.72 0.39
N SER A 363 16.06 8.67 1.43
CA SER A 363 17.51 8.47 1.25
C SER A 363 17.80 7.01 0.93
N ASN A 364 18.85 6.72 0.16
CA ASN A 364 19.20 5.34 -0.20
C ASN A 364 19.60 4.46 1.00
N PHE A 365 19.90 5.08 2.15
CA PHE A 365 20.28 4.38 3.36
C PHE A 365 19.83 5.14 4.62
N ILE A 366 19.80 4.41 5.74
CA ILE A 366 19.70 4.96 7.10
C ILE A 366 20.92 4.54 7.92
N VAL A 367 21.16 5.22 9.04
CA VAL A 367 22.26 4.87 9.96
C VAL A 367 21.88 3.61 10.74
N ASN A 368 22.83 2.68 10.87
CA ASN A 368 22.68 1.54 11.78
C ASN A 368 22.92 2.01 13.23
N ASP A 369 21.88 1.96 14.06
CA ASP A 369 21.98 2.37 15.46
C ASP A 369 22.86 1.41 16.28
N ASN A 370 22.92 0.12 15.94
CA ASN A 370 23.78 -0.83 16.65
C ASN A 370 25.26 -0.51 16.44
N TYR A 371 25.64 -0.09 15.23
CA TYR A 371 26.98 0.43 14.96
C TYR A 371 27.30 1.65 15.83
N CYS A 372 26.36 2.59 15.94
CA CYS A 372 26.52 3.75 16.82
C CYS A 372 26.77 3.34 18.28
N ILE A 373 26.06 2.32 18.77
CA ILE A 373 26.20 1.80 20.13
C ILE A 373 27.57 1.11 20.29
N LYS A 374 27.90 0.15 19.41
CA LYS A 374 29.13 -0.65 19.47
C LYS A 374 30.38 0.21 19.44
N TYR A 375 30.40 1.23 18.58
CA TYR A 375 31.57 2.10 18.39
C TYR A 375 31.49 3.44 19.13
N ASN A 376 30.43 3.67 19.92
CA ASN A 376 30.20 4.91 20.64
C ASN A 376 30.33 6.18 19.77
N VAL A 377 29.76 6.12 18.55
CA VAL A 377 29.76 7.24 17.60
C VAL A 377 28.36 7.82 17.47
N ASN A 378 28.27 9.14 17.33
CA ASN A 378 26.96 9.75 17.09
C ASN A 378 26.46 9.47 15.67
N ARG A 379 25.13 9.56 15.47
CA ARG A 379 24.48 9.30 14.16
C ARG A 379 25.03 10.14 13.01
N LYS A 380 25.52 11.37 13.27
CA LYS A 380 26.09 12.24 12.24
C LYS A 380 27.46 11.73 11.78
N GLN A 381 28.30 11.26 12.70
CA GLN A 381 29.57 10.62 12.40
C GLN A 381 29.35 9.32 11.63
N ALA A 382 28.50 8.43 12.14
CA ALA A 382 28.17 7.17 11.46
C ALA A 382 27.63 7.39 10.04
N ARG A 383 26.76 8.39 9.84
CA ARG A 383 26.29 8.78 8.50
C ARG A 383 27.43 9.18 7.56
N ASN A 384 28.42 9.93 8.04
CA ASN A 384 29.56 10.33 7.20
C ASN A 384 30.45 9.14 6.85
N ILE A 385 30.65 8.21 7.80
CA ILE A 385 31.37 6.95 7.57
C ILE A 385 30.63 6.13 6.51
N ALA A 386 29.31 5.95 6.66
CA ALA A 386 28.47 5.26 5.70
C ALA A 386 28.56 5.86 4.28
N LYS A 387 28.43 7.19 4.15
CA LYS A 387 28.60 7.87 2.86
C LYS A 387 29.97 7.59 2.22
N LYS A 388 31.03 7.60 3.03
CA LYS A 388 32.38 7.29 2.55
C LYS A 388 32.45 5.85 2.06
N MET A 389 31.94 4.88 2.83
CA MET A 389 31.96 3.46 2.49
C MET A 389 31.17 3.16 1.22
N ILE A 390 29.94 3.66 1.10
CA ILE A 390 29.09 3.47 -0.10
C ILE A 390 29.80 4.05 -1.33
N ASN A 391 30.25 5.31 -1.26
CA ASN A 391 30.95 5.93 -2.37
C ASN A 391 32.24 5.17 -2.73
N TYR A 392 32.98 4.66 -1.74
CA TYR A 392 34.24 3.95 -1.99
C TYR A 392 34.01 2.58 -2.62
N ALA A 393 32.92 1.89 -2.27
CA ALA A 393 32.52 0.66 -2.93
C ALA A 393 32.18 0.91 -4.41
N GLU A 394 31.40 1.95 -4.70
CA GLU A 394 31.07 2.33 -6.09
C GLU A 394 32.30 2.74 -6.90
N ILE A 395 33.21 3.52 -6.30
CA ILE A 395 34.50 3.87 -6.92
C ILE A 395 35.31 2.60 -7.18
N GLY A 396 35.44 1.71 -6.20
CA GLY A 396 36.22 0.48 -6.32
C GLY A 396 35.73 -0.44 -7.43
N ASN A 397 34.40 -0.52 -7.64
CA ASN A 397 33.80 -1.32 -8.72
C ASN A 397 34.13 -0.78 -10.13
N LEU A 398 34.38 0.52 -10.26
CA LEU A 398 34.62 1.17 -11.55
C LEU A 398 36.09 1.55 -11.79
N TYR A 399 36.92 1.52 -10.75
CA TYR A 399 38.28 2.01 -10.81
C TYR A 399 39.23 0.98 -11.45
N ASP A 400 39.90 1.39 -12.53
CA ASP A 400 40.91 0.61 -13.23
C ASP A 400 42.31 1.18 -12.97
N CYS A 401 43.18 0.34 -12.39
CA CYS A 401 44.56 0.70 -12.08
C CYS A 401 45.44 0.89 -13.32
N SER A 402 45.02 0.43 -14.50
CA SER A 402 45.72 0.61 -15.77
C SER A 402 45.46 1.97 -16.42
N LEU A 403 44.41 2.68 -15.98
CA LEU A 403 43.97 3.94 -16.54
C LEU A 403 44.47 5.15 -15.74
N THR A 404 44.54 6.31 -16.39
CA THR A 404 44.82 7.58 -15.72
C THR A 404 43.64 8.04 -14.86
N ASP A 405 43.89 8.97 -13.94
CA ASP A 405 42.82 9.54 -13.09
C ASP A 405 41.75 10.24 -13.94
N LYS A 406 42.12 10.84 -15.08
CA LYS A 406 41.17 11.50 -16.00
C LYS A 406 40.27 10.49 -16.70
N GLU A 407 40.82 9.37 -17.15
CA GLU A 407 40.07 8.29 -17.80
C GLU A 407 39.14 7.58 -16.82
N ASN A 408 39.63 7.27 -15.62
CA ASN A 408 38.80 6.73 -14.53
C ASN A 408 37.62 7.66 -14.19
N LEU A 409 37.86 8.96 -14.04
CA LEU A 409 36.80 9.94 -13.80
C LEU A 409 35.78 9.99 -14.94
N GLN A 410 36.21 9.79 -16.18
CA GLN A 410 35.32 9.76 -17.34
C GLN A 410 34.45 8.49 -17.33
N ILE A 411 35.03 7.31 -17.09
CA ILE A 411 34.27 6.05 -16.95
C ILE A 411 33.24 6.14 -15.82
N MET A 412 33.63 6.69 -14.68
CA MET A 412 32.73 6.90 -13.55
C MET A 412 31.58 7.83 -13.94
N LYS A 413 31.88 8.95 -14.62
CA LYS A 413 30.87 9.88 -15.11
C LYS A 413 29.91 9.22 -16.10
N ASP A 414 30.42 8.43 -17.03
CA ASP A 414 29.63 7.73 -18.05
C ASP A 414 28.76 6.62 -17.43
N SER A 415 29.17 6.07 -16.29
CA SER A 415 28.41 5.12 -15.48
C SER A 415 27.45 5.78 -14.49
N GLY A 416 27.29 7.11 -14.53
CA GLY A 416 26.39 7.87 -13.66
C GLY A 416 26.96 8.26 -12.27
N LEU A 417 28.23 7.94 -11.99
CA LEU A 417 28.92 8.29 -10.75
C LEU A 417 29.71 9.60 -10.91
N HIS A 418 29.14 10.69 -10.39
CA HIS A 418 29.79 12.00 -10.43
C HIS A 418 30.64 12.27 -9.17
N ILE A 419 31.96 12.12 -9.29
CA ILE A 419 32.91 12.43 -8.20
C ILE A 419 33.96 13.47 -8.60
N SER A 420 34.53 14.14 -7.61
CA SER A 420 35.65 15.06 -7.81
C SER A 420 36.98 14.30 -7.87
N GLU A 421 37.97 14.85 -8.57
CA GLU A 421 39.35 14.34 -8.57
C GLU A 421 39.93 14.22 -7.15
N LYS A 422 39.59 15.15 -6.25
CA LYS A 422 39.98 15.10 -4.84
C LYS A 422 39.44 13.87 -4.12
N THR A 423 38.21 13.45 -4.44
CA THR A 423 37.60 12.23 -3.89
C THR A 423 38.33 10.99 -4.38
N LEU A 424 38.63 10.92 -5.68
CA LEU A 424 39.39 9.82 -6.27
C LEU A 424 40.80 9.71 -5.67
N ARG A 425 41.51 10.83 -5.51
CA ARG A 425 42.82 10.86 -4.86
C ARG A 425 42.77 10.36 -3.41
N ARG A 426 41.72 10.72 -2.65
CA ARG A 426 41.51 10.21 -1.28
C ARG A 426 41.25 8.72 -1.28
N PHE A 427 40.37 8.23 -2.15
CA PHE A 427 40.11 6.80 -2.31
C PHE A 427 41.42 6.04 -2.58
N LYS A 428 42.23 6.52 -3.53
CA LYS A 428 43.53 5.91 -3.85
C LYS A 428 44.48 5.90 -2.66
N LYS A 429 44.58 7.02 -1.92
CA LYS A 429 45.44 7.12 -0.74
C LYS A 429 45.03 6.13 0.35
N ASP A 430 43.75 6.12 0.68
CA ASP A 430 43.21 5.31 1.77
C ASP A 430 43.25 3.81 1.46
N ASN A 431 43.28 3.42 0.18
CA ASN A 431 43.40 2.02 -0.27
C ASN A 431 44.82 1.64 -0.73
N GLY A 432 45.84 2.46 -0.46
CA GLY A 432 47.24 2.15 -0.83
C GLY A 432 47.54 2.13 -2.34
N LEU A 433 46.66 2.68 -3.18
CA LEU A 433 46.78 2.74 -4.64
C LEU A 433 47.57 3.96 -5.13
N THR A 434 48.08 4.79 -4.21
CA THR A 434 49.00 5.86 -4.56
C THR A 434 50.37 5.28 -4.90
N ARG A 435 50.84 5.52 -6.13
CA ARG A 435 52.23 5.28 -6.55
C ARG A 435 53.15 5.80 -5.43
N LYS A 436 54.02 4.95 -4.87
CA LYS A 436 55.20 5.45 -4.14
C LYS A 436 55.93 6.36 -5.12
N TYR A 437 56.01 7.65 -4.81
CA TYR A 437 56.94 8.54 -5.49
C TYR A 437 58.34 8.00 -5.19
N ASN A 438 58.88 7.17 -6.08
CA ASN A 438 60.31 7.03 -6.17
C ASN A 438 60.79 8.37 -6.72
N SER A 439 61.24 9.24 -5.83
CA SER A 439 61.95 10.47 -6.18
C SER A 439 63.31 10.12 -6.76
N LYS A 440 63.34 9.48 -7.93
CA LYS A 440 64.52 9.37 -8.77
C LYS A 440 64.09 9.38 -10.24
N THR A 441 64.50 10.48 -10.88
CA THR A 441 64.81 10.67 -12.31
C THR A 441 63.67 10.82 -13.32
N ASN A 442 63.62 12.04 -13.88
CA ASN A 442 63.22 12.34 -15.25
C ASN A 442 63.84 11.32 -16.24
N ALA A 443 63.02 10.60 -16.99
CA ALA A 443 63.29 10.25 -18.39
C ALA A 443 62.06 9.57 -19.01
N ASN A 444 61.83 9.90 -20.27
CA ASN A 444 60.72 9.52 -21.14
C ASN A 444 60.43 8.01 -21.21
N GLY A 445 59.16 7.72 -21.50
CA GLY A 445 58.81 6.61 -22.40
C GLY A 445 58.41 5.29 -21.75
N HIS A 446 57.18 4.88 -22.04
CA HIS A 446 56.67 3.52 -22.18
C HIS A 446 57.07 2.40 -21.18
N SER A 447 56.01 1.91 -20.54
CA SER A 447 55.68 0.48 -20.38
C SER A 447 56.19 -0.31 -19.17
N LYS A 448 55.35 -1.31 -18.86
CA LYS A 448 55.54 -2.56 -18.12
C LYS A 448 55.43 -2.49 -16.59
N CYS A 449 54.24 -2.87 -16.12
CA CYS A 449 54.05 -3.51 -14.82
C CYS A 449 54.98 -4.73 -14.72
N ILE A 450 55.97 -4.66 -13.84
CA ILE A 450 56.72 -5.81 -13.35
C ILE A 450 56.42 -5.89 -11.85
N LYS A 451 55.85 -7.02 -11.43
CA LYS A 451 55.73 -7.44 -10.02
C LYS A 451 57.13 -7.61 -9.43
N LYS A 452 57.35 -7.12 -8.21
CA LYS A 452 58.20 -7.77 -7.20
C LYS A 452 57.87 -7.22 -5.81
N GLU A 453 57.55 -8.15 -4.92
CA GLU A 453 57.50 -7.98 -3.47
C GLU A 453 58.93 -7.73 -2.94
N GLU A 454 59.06 -6.87 -1.92
CA GLU A 454 59.78 -7.17 -0.68
C GLU A 454 59.79 -5.95 0.28
N GLY A 455 59.53 -6.29 1.56
CA GLY A 455 59.74 -5.59 2.83
C GLY A 455 60.06 -4.09 2.89
N ASN A 456 59.22 -3.34 3.63
CA ASN A 456 59.65 -2.75 4.89
C ASN A 456 58.47 -2.25 5.72
N ILE A 457 58.43 -2.73 6.96
CA ILE A 457 57.47 -2.45 8.02
C ILE A 457 57.67 -1.02 8.51
N ILE A 458 56.60 -0.22 8.53
CA ILE A 458 56.46 0.92 9.45
C ILE A 458 55.07 0.79 10.08
N GLN A 459 55.07 0.55 11.38
CA GLN A 459 53.88 0.49 12.24
C GLN A 459 53.15 1.83 12.22
N LEU A 460 51.84 1.78 11.98
CA LEU A 460 50.89 2.77 12.47
C LEU A 460 49.84 1.99 13.25
N GLU A 461 49.75 2.29 14.54
CA GLU A 461 48.85 1.66 15.51
C GLU A 461 47.41 1.69 15.00
N SER A 462 46.92 0.51 14.62
CA SER A 462 45.49 0.21 14.56
C SER A 462 45.06 -0.38 15.91
N PRO A 463 43.79 -0.24 16.31
CA PRO A 463 43.28 -0.96 17.46
C PRO A 463 43.48 -2.46 17.21
N ILE A 464 44.01 -3.16 18.20
CA ILE A 464 44.27 -4.60 18.16
C ILE A 464 42.98 -5.31 17.76
N VAL A 465 42.94 -5.82 16.53
CA VAL A 465 42.06 -6.90 16.10
C VAL A 465 42.99 -8.09 15.93
N ASP A 466 42.72 -9.17 16.66
CA ASP A 466 43.51 -10.41 16.63
C ASP A 466 43.70 -10.89 15.18
N VAL A 467 44.93 -10.80 14.68
CA VAL A 467 45.36 -11.30 13.35
C VAL A 467 45.14 -12.82 13.22
N ASP A 468 44.98 -13.51 14.35
CA ASP A 468 44.64 -14.92 14.42
C ASP A 468 43.16 -15.21 14.10
N ILE A 469 42.25 -14.24 14.24
CA ILE A 469 40.81 -14.42 13.93
C ILE A 469 40.59 -14.35 12.41
N GLU A 470 41.18 -13.36 11.74
CA GLU A 470 40.98 -13.13 10.30
C GLU A 470 41.58 -14.25 9.43
N ASN A 471 42.74 -14.79 9.83
CA ASN A 471 43.33 -15.97 9.17
C ASN A 471 42.51 -17.25 9.40
N ASN A 472 41.87 -17.38 10.56
CA ASN A 472 41.03 -18.54 10.89
C ASN A 472 39.68 -18.48 10.15
N GLU A 473 39.10 -17.29 9.97
CA GLU A 473 37.89 -17.10 9.15
C GLU A 473 38.14 -17.32 7.65
N LYS A 474 39.27 -16.83 7.13
CA LYS A 474 39.67 -17.09 5.73
C LYS A 474 39.90 -18.58 5.47
N THR A 475 40.54 -19.27 6.40
CA THR A 475 40.76 -20.73 6.32
C THR A 475 39.43 -21.50 6.39
N LYS A 476 38.51 -21.11 7.29
CA LYS A 476 37.16 -21.70 7.35
C LYS A 476 36.36 -21.47 6.06
N LEU A 477 36.45 -20.28 5.47
CA LEU A 477 35.77 -19.97 4.22
C LEU A 477 36.32 -20.80 3.05
N ILE A 478 37.64 -20.93 2.93
CA ILE A 478 38.26 -21.78 1.90
C ILE A 478 37.81 -23.23 2.06
N ASN A 479 37.82 -23.76 3.28
CA ASN A 479 37.34 -25.12 3.56
C ASN A 479 35.84 -25.29 3.22
N ASN A 480 35.02 -24.28 3.50
CA ASN A 480 33.59 -24.30 3.14
C ASN A 480 33.36 -24.25 1.63
N ILE A 481 34.16 -23.46 0.90
CA ILE A 481 34.10 -23.39 -0.57
C ILE A 481 34.49 -24.74 -1.18
N GLU A 482 35.55 -25.38 -0.67
CA GLU A 482 35.97 -26.71 -1.11
C GLU A 482 34.92 -27.78 -0.80
N ALA A 483 34.33 -27.74 0.40
CA ALA A 483 33.26 -28.67 0.79
C ALA A 483 32.01 -28.51 -0.08
N LEU A 484 31.61 -27.27 -0.39
CA LEU A 484 30.48 -26.99 -1.28
C LEU A 484 30.77 -27.43 -2.72
N TYR A 485 31.97 -27.16 -3.22
CA TYR A 485 32.39 -27.61 -4.55
C TYR A 485 32.34 -29.15 -4.64
N ASN A 486 32.90 -29.85 -3.65
CA ASN A 486 32.90 -31.32 -3.61
C ASN A 486 31.50 -31.92 -3.41
N LYS A 487 30.62 -31.23 -2.70
CA LYS A 487 29.22 -31.62 -2.56
C LYS A 487 28.48 -31.52 -3.89
N TYR A 488 28.73 -30.45 -4.65
CA TYR A 488 28.03 -30.20 -5.91
C TYR A 488 28.65 -30.92 -7.10
N SER A 489 29.91 -31.35 -7.03
CA SER A 489 30.60 -32.07 -8.09
C SER A 489 30.06 -33.48 -8.39
N ASN A 490 29.27 -34.04 -7.48
CA ASN A 490 28.70 -35.39 -7.56
C ASN A 490 27.22 -35.45 -7.98
N ILE A 491 26.60 -34.30 -8.28
CA ILE A 491 25.20 -34.24 -8.71
C ILE A 491 25.10 -34.78 -10.15
N LYS A 492 24.25 -35.80 -10.34
CA LYS A 492 24.02 -36.44 -11.64
C LYS A 492 22.83 -35.85 -12.39
N ASP A 493 21.92 -35.14 -11.73
CA ASP A 493 20.80 -34.49 -12.41
C ASP A 493 21.22 -33.14 -13.03
N GLU A 494 20.96 -32.95 -14.32
CA GLU A 494 21.39 -31.76 -15.07
C GLU A 494 20.73 -30.47 -14.55
N THR A 495 19.45 -30.53 -14.20
CA THR A 495 18.68 -29.35 -13.78
C THR A 495 19.10 -28.93 -12.38
N GLU A 496 19.23 -29.89 -11.47
CA GLU A 496 19.73 -29.66 -10.12
C GLU A 496 21.19 -29.16 -10.15
N ALA A 497 22.04 -29.74 -11.00
CA ALA A 497 23.43 -29.29 -11.11
C ALA A 497 23.53 -27.83 -11.59
N LYS A 498 22.76 -27.43 -12.62
CA LYS A 498 22.73 -26.04 -13.10
C LYS A 498 22.32 -25.05 -12.01
N GLU A 499 21.29 -25.38 -11.23
CA GLU A 499 20.82 -24.54 -10.13
C GLU A 499 21.87 -24.43 -9.00
N LYS A 500 22.47 -25.56 -8.58
CA LYS A 500 23.50 -25.55 -7.52
C LYS A 500 24.78 -24.86 -7.96
N TYR A 501 25.19 -24.96 -9.23
CA TYR A 501 26.35 -24.21 -9.73
C TYR A 501 26.08 -22.71 -9.84
N LEU A 502 24.85 -22.29 -10.15
CA LEU A 502 24.47 -20.88 -10.12
C LEU A 502 24.57 -20.33 -8.69
N LEU A 503 24.01 -21.05 -7.71
CA LEU A 503 24.11 -20.68 -6.29
C LEU A 503 25.55 -20.66 -5.80
N PHE A 504 26.39 -21.61 -6.22
CA PHE A 504 27.81 -21.63 -5.87
C PHE A 504 28.59 -20.47 -6.52
N THR A 505 28.26 -20.10 -7.75
CA THR A 505 28.86 -18.94 -8.43
C THR A 505 28.49 -17.64 -7.72
N GLN A 506 27.22 -17.48 -7.31
CA GLN A 506 26.76 -16.34 -6.53
C GLN A 506 27.44 -16.28 -5.16
N TYR A 507 27.65 -17.43 -4.52
CA TYR A 507 28.39 -17.53 -3.26
C TYR A 507 29.85 -17.10 -3.44
N LEU A 508 30.54 -17.57 -4.48
CA LEU A 508 31.91 -17.15 -4.79
C LEU A 508 32.02 -15.65 -5.09
N GLN A 509 31.07 -15.09 -5.84
CA GLN A 509 31.02 -13.65 -6.15
C GLN A 509 30.82 -12.81 -4.88
N LYS A 510 29.95 -13.27 -3.95
CA LYS A 510 29.72 -12.61 -2.67
C LYS A 510 30.96 -12.58 -1.78
N HIS A 511 31.84 -13.58 -1.92
CA HIS A 511 33.01 -13.76 -1.06
C HIS A 511 34.34 -13.56 -1.80
N CYS A 512 34.33 -12.93 -2.99
CA CYS A 512 35.50 -12.78 -3.84
C CYS A 512 36.61 -11.92 -3.21
N THR A 513 36.25 -10.96 -2.36
CA THR A 513 37.18 -10.08 -1.63
C THR A 513 38.05 -10.81 -0.60
N LEU A 514 37.65 -12.02 -0.21
CA LEU A 514 38.35 -12.85 0.77
C LEU A 514 39.25 -13.91 0.12
N LEU A 515 39.17 -14.08 -1.20
CA LEU A 515 39.99 -15.00 -1.99
C LEU A 515 41.12 -14.23 -2.69
N THR A 516 42.27 -14.86 -2.89
CA THR A 516 43.23 -14.31 -3.85
C THR A 516 42.66 -14.42 -5.27
N ASN A 517 43.06 -13.50 -6.15
CA ASN A 517 42.65 -13.56 -7.57
C ASN A 517 42.99 -14.93 -8.21
N GLU A 518 44.07 -15.56 -7.78
CA GLU A 518 44.46 -16.90 -8.24
C GLU A 518 43.48 -17.98 -7.75
N GLN A 519 43.08 -17.94 -6.48
CA GLN A 519 42.10 -18.88 -5.92
C GLN A 519 40.73 -18.72 -6.57
N TYR A 520 40.25 -17.49 -6.71
CA TYR A 520 38.96 -17.20 -7.34
C TYR A 520 38.92 -17.69 -8.80
N ASN A 521 39.97 -17.39 -9.58
CA ASN A 521 40.07 -17.83 -10.97
C ASN A 521 40.17 -19.36 -11.09
N ASN A 522 40.84 -20.04 -10.16
CA ASN A 522 40.91 -21.50 -10.13
C ASN A 522 39.52 -22.12 -9.89
N TYR A 523 38.72 -21.58 -8.96
CA TYR A 523 37.36 -22.08 -8.72
C TYR A 523 36.41 -21.80 -9.89
N LEU A 524 36.52 -20.65 -10.55
CA LEU A 524 35.76 -20.38 -11.77
C LEU A 524 36.12 -21.35 -12.89
N LYS A 525 37.40 -21.65 -13.07
CA LYS A 525 37.86 -22.64 -14.06
C LYS A 525 37.27 -24.03 -13.78
N LYS A 526 37.31 -24.50 -12.52
CA LYS A 526 36.72 -25.77 -12.09
C LYS A 526 35.20 -25.84 -12.34
N ILE A 527 34.47 -24.75 -12.10
CA ILE A 527 33.03 -24.67 -12.39
C ILE A 527 32.77 -24.76 -13.89
N GLN A 528 33.57 -24.07 -14.70
CA GLN A 528 33.42 -24.07 -16.15
C GLN A 528 33.70 -25.46 -16.73
N GLU A 529 34.82 -26.10 -16.36
CA GLU A 529 35.18 -27.46 -16.77
C GLU A 529 34.06 -28.48 -16.46
N LYS A 530 33.34 -28.29 -15.34
CA LYS A 530 32.25 -29.18 -14.93
C LYS A 530 30.91 -28.87 -15.62
N LYS A 531 30.63 -27.61 -15.92
CA LYS A 531 29.50 -27.23 -16.79
C LYS A 531 29.67 -27.83 -18.18
N ASP A 532 30.88 -27.75 -18.73
CA ASP A 532 31.21 -28.30 -20.03
C ASP A 532 31.08 -29.83 -20.03
N TYR A 533 31.49 -30.51 -18.95
CA TYR A 533 31.27 -31.96 -18.77
C TYR A 533 29.78 -32.36 -18.77
N ILE A 534 28.93 -31.63 -18.03
CA ILE A 534 27.50 -31.94 -17.92
C ILE A 534 26.81 -31.72 -19.26
N VAL A 535 27.12 -30.62 -19.95
CA VAL A 535 26.60 -30.36 -21.30
C VAL A 535 27.05 -31.48 -22.27
N ALA A 536 28.28 -31.97 -22.14
CA ALA A 536 28.77 -33.10 -22.94
C ALA A 536 28.09 -34.44 -22.59
N MET A 537 27.75 -34.71 -21.33
CA MET A 537 27.06 -35.96 -20.94
C MET A 537 25.59 -36.03 -21.37
N TYR A 538 24.89 -34.88 -21.41
CA TYR A 538 23.44 -34.83 -21.63
C TYR A 538 23.05 -34.30 -23.02
N THR A 539 24.02 -33.94 -23.86
CA THR A 539 23.77 -33.64 -25.27
C THR A 539 23.51 -34.92 -26.08
N THR A 540 22.56 -34.87 -27.01
CA THR A 540 22.31 -35.94 -27.99
C THR A 540 23.28 -35.89 -29.17
N ASP A 541 24.14 -34.86 -29.23
CA ASP A 541 25.15 -34.68 -30.26
C ASP A 541 26.49 -35.32 -29.87
N PHE A 542 26.74 -36.50 -30.44
CA PHE A 542 27.95 -37.28 -30.18
C PHE A 542 29.25 -36.54 -30.52
N SER A 543 29.20 -35.54 -31.43
CA SER A 543 30.37 -34.76 -31.81
C SER A 543 30.84 -33.82 -30.69
N VAL A 544 29.90 -33.29 -29.89
CA VAL A 544 30.19 -32.42 -28.75
C VAL A 544 30.87 -33.21 -27.61
N PHE A 545 30.39 -34.43 -27.36
CA PHE A 545 31.01 -35.34 -26.40
C PHE A 545 32.43 -35.77 -26.82
N ALA A 546 32.61 -36.17 -28.09
CA ALA A 546 33.91 -36.55 -28.62
C ALA A 546 34.95 -35.40 -28.55
N ASN A 547 34.51 -34.17 -28.82
CA ASN A 547 35.38 -32.99 -28.76
C ASN A 547 35.76 -32.63 -27.31
N TYR A 548 34.84 -32.79 -26.36
CA TYR A 548 35.13 -32.64 -24.93
C TYR A 548 36.19 -33.65 -24.46
N CYS A 549 36.02 -34.94 -24.79
CA CYS A 549 36.98 -36.00 -24.42
C CYS A 549 38.38 -35.74 -24.99
N THR A 550 38.46 -35.25 -26.24
CA THR A 550 39.73 -34.94 -26.91
C THR A 550 40.42 -33.71 -26.28
N THR A 551 39.65 -32.67 -25.98
CA THR A 551 40.18 -31.41 -25.39
C THR A 551 40.67 -31.61 -23.95
N HIS A 552 40.06 -32.54 -23.22
CA HIS A 552 40.36 -32.78 -21.80
C HIS A 552 41.15 -34.09 -21.54
N ASN A 553 41.67 -34.75 -22.58
CA ASN A 553 42.44 -36.00 -22.47
C ASN A 553 41.71 -37.10 -21.68
N VAL A 554 40.38 -37.18 -21.79
CA VAL A 554 39.58 -38.18 -21.08
C VAL A 554 39.63 -39.48 -21.88
N VAL A 555 40.50 -40.40 -21.48
CA VAL A 555 40.64 -41.73 -22.09
C VAL A 555 39.53 -42.65 -21.56
N ASN A 556 38.61 -43.03 -22.46
CA ASN A 556 37.63 -44.13 -22.42
C ASN A 556 37.20 -44.71 -21.06
N PHE A 557 35.87 -44.74 -20.85
CA PHE A 557 35.23 -45.83 -20.10
C PHE A 557 34.20 -46.53 -20.99
N SER A 558 34.35 -47.85 -21.05
CA SER A 558 33.50 -48.87 -21.66
C SER A 558 32.09 -48.92 -21.09
#